data_AF-B4DFD8-F1
#
_entry.id   AF-B4DFD8-F1
#
_cell.length_a   1.000
_cell.length_b   1.000
_cell.length_c   1.000
_cell.angle_alpha   90.00
_cell.angle_beta   90.00
_cell.angle_gamma   90.00
#
_symmetry.space_group_name_H-M   'P 1'
#
loop_
_entity.id
_entity.type
_entity.pdbx_description
1 polymer ?
#
loop_
_entity_poly.entity_id
_entity_poly.type
_entity_poly.pdbx_seq_one_letter_code
_entity_poly.pdbx_strand_id
1 'polypeptide(L)'
;MKAHSFVRENVPRVLNSAKEKSSTVPIPTVNQYLYFLFAPTLIYRDSYPRNPTVRWGYVAMKFAQVFGCFFYVYYIFERLCAPLFRNIKQEPFSARVLVLCVFNSILPGVLILFLTFFAFLHCWLNAFAEMLRFGDRMFYKDWWNSTSYSNYYRTWNVVVHDWLYYYAYKDFLWFFSKRFKSAAMLAVFAVSAVVHEYALAVCLSFFYPVLFVLFMFFGMAFNFIVNDSRKKPIWNVLMWTSLFLGNGVLLCFYSQEWYARQHCPLKNPTFLDYVRPRSWTCRYVF
;
A
#
# COMPACT_ATOMS: atom_id res chain seq x y z
N MET A 1 -7.88 2.73 10.85
CA MET A 1 -8.28 1.32 10.62
C MET A 1 -8.46 0.53 11.92
N LYS A 2 -7.44 0.36 12.77
CA LYS A 2 -7.58 -0.40 14.03
C LYS A 2 -8.65 0.15 14.99
N ALA A 3 -8.59 1.45 15.31
CA ALA A 3 -9.59 2.09 16.16
C ALA A 3 -11.03 1.91 15.62
N HIS A 4 -11.20 2.06 14.29
CA HIS A 4 -12.48 1.79 13.63
C HIS A 4 -12.96 0.36 13.85
N SER A 5 -12.11 -0.65 13.61
CA SER A 5 -12.48 -2.06 13.82
C SER A 5 -12.85 -2.34 15.28
N PHE A 6 -12.09 -1.81 16.24
CA PHE A 6 -12.38 -1.96 17.67
C PHE A 6 -13.75 -1.38 18.03
N VAL A 7 -14.06 -0.15 17.60
CA VAL A 7 -15.35 0.49 17.87
C VAL A 7 -16.48 -0.29 17.17
N ARG A 8 -16.30 -0.67 15.91
CA ARG A 8 -17.30 -1.36 15.09
C ARG A 8 -17.72 -2.72 15.65
N GLU A 9 -16.79 -3.48 16.22
CA GLU A 9 -17.07 -4.80 16.82
C GLU A 9 -17.70 -4.68 18.21
N ASN A 10 -17.33 -3.68 19.01
CA ASN A 10 -17.76 -3.57 20.41
C ASN A 10 -19.06 -2.78 20.60
N VAL A 11 -19.30 -1.71 19.82
CA VAL A 11 -20.49 -0.85 19.99
C VAL A 11 -21.80 -1.64 19.87
N PRO A 12 -22.03 -2.49 18.84
CA PRO A 12 -23.28 -3.26 18.75
C PRO A 12 -23.50 -4.19 19.94
N ARG A 13 -22.43 -4.76 20.51
CA ARG A 13 -22.50 -5.67 21.67
C ARG A 13 -22.93 -4.93 22.92
N VAL A 14 -22.35 -3.76 23.16
CA VAL A 14 -22.72 -2.90 24.29
C VAL A 14 -24.16 -2.42 24.15
N LEU A 15 -24.58 -2.00 22.96
CA LEU A 15 -25.96 -1.57 22.70
C LEU A 15 -26.97 -2.71 22.89
N ASN A 16 -26.65 -3.94 22.46
CA ASN A 16 -27.53 -5.09 22.63
C ASN A 16 -27.62 -5.51 24.11
N SER A 17 -26.50 -5.55 24.83
CA SER A 17 -26.46 -5.82 26.27
C SER A 17 -27.29 -4.81 27.07
N ALA A 18 -27.21 -3.52 26.71
CA ALA A 18 -28.04 -2.48 27.31
C ALA A 18 -29.54 -2.66 27.03
N LYS A 19 -29.91 -3.10 25.81
CA LYS A 19 -31.31 -3.42 25.47
C LYS A 19 -31.84 -4.64 26.23
N GLU A 20 -31.00 -5.65 26.41
CA GLU A 20 -31.35 -6.91 27.09
C GLU A 20 -31.34 -6.80 28.62
N LYS A 21 -31.00 -5.62 29.18
CA LYS A 21 -30.79 -5.40 30.63
C LYS A 21 -29.88 -6.47 31.25
N SER A 22 -28.91 -6.96 30.48
CA SER A 22 -27.97 -7.97 30.96
C SER A 22 -27.08 -7.39 32.05
N SER A 23 -26.85 -8.15 33.12
CA SER A 23 -26.00 -7.74 34.24
C SER A 23 -24.52 -7.64 33.87
N THR A 24 -24.10 -8.29 32.78
CA THR A 24 -22.73 -8.28 32.28
C THR A 24 -22.65 -7.56 30.94
N VAL A 25 -21.96 -6.42 30.91
CA VAL A 25 -21.60 -5.76 29.66
C VAL A 25 -20.33 -6.41 29.12
N PRO A 26 -20.33 -6.96 27.89
CA PRO A 26 -19.16 -7.60 27.30
C PRO A 26 -18.18 -6.52 26.81
N ILE A 27 -17.57 -5.79 27.75
CA ILE A 27 -16.57 -4.76 27.48
C ILE A 27 -15.20 -5.43 27.40
N PRO A 28 -14.42 -5.18 26.33
CA PRO A 28 -13.07 -5.70 26.22
C PRO A 28 -12.16 -5.04 27.27
N THR A 29 -11.24 -5.83 27.80
CA THR A 29 -10.23 -5.33 28.75
C THR A 29 -9.22 -4.43 28.05
N VAL A 30 -8.60 -3.51 28.81
CA VAL A 30 -7.50 -2.65 28.30
C VAL A 30 -6.35 -3.50 27.75
N ASN A 31 -6.07 -4.65 28.36
CA ASN A 31 -5.05 -5.59 27.90
C ASN A 31 -5.35 -6.16 26.51
N GLN A 32 -6.62 -6.49 26.20
CA GLN A 32 -7.02 -6.94 24.87
C GLN A 32 -6.87 -5.83 23.83
N TYR A 33 -7.24 -4.59 24.20
CA TYR A 33 -7.07 -3.44 23.31
C TYR A 33 -5.59 -3.17 23.01
N LEU A 34 -4.74 -3.12 24.04
CA LEU A 34 -3.30 -2.93 23.87
C LEU A 34 -2.68 -4.05 23.03
N TYR A 35 -3.03 -5.31 23.28
CA TYR A 35 -2.57 -6.43 22.47
C TYR A 35 -2.97 -6.26 20.99
N PHE A 36 -4.23 -5.89 20.72
CA PHE A 36 -4.71 -5.64 19.37
C PHE A 36 -3.98 -4.49 18.67
N LEU A 37 -3.63 -3.42 19.39
CA LEU A 37 -2.89 -2.28 18.84
C LEU A 37 -1.53 -2.69 18.27
N PHE A 38 -0.86 -3.67 18.87
CA PHE A 38 0.43 -4.18 18.37
C PHE A 38 0.29 -5.41 17.48
N ALA A 39 -0.79 -6.19 17.57
CA ALA A 39 -1.00 -7.38 16.75
C ALA A 39 -0.99 -7.03 15.26
N PRO A 40 -0.35 -7.83 14.38
CA PRO A 40 -0.25 -7.54 12.94
C PRO A 40 -1.55 -7.88 12.18
N THR A 41 -2.69 -7.43 12.70
CA THR A 41 -4.01 -7.54 12.09
C THR A 41 -4.79 -6.24 12.27
N LEU A 42 -5.72 -5.97 11.35
CA LEU A 42 -6.60 -4.81 11.41
C LEU A 42 -8.01 -5.17 11.88
N ILE A 43 -8.30 -6.46 12.08
CA ILE A 43 -9.60 -6.96 12.53
C ILE A 43 -9.54 -7.29 14.02
N TYR A 44 -10.37 -6.60 14.80
CA TYR A 44 -10.49 -6.81 16.23
C TYR A 44 -11.25 -8.12 16.53
N ARG A 45 -10.69 -8.92 17.45
CA ARG A 45 -11.28 -10.12 18.05
C ARG A 45 -10.86 -10.18 19.52
N ASP A 46 -11.69 -10.76 20.37
CA ASP A 46 -11.40 -10.85 21.82
C ASP A 46 -10.30 -11.86 22.13
N SER A 47 -10.13 -12.86 21.26
CA SER A 47 -9.10 -13.88 21.32
C SER A 47 -8.51 -14.12 19.94
N TYR A 48 -7.19 -14.27 19.90
CA TYR A 48 -6.43 -14.61 18.70
C TYR A 48 -5.69 -15.93 18.91
N PRO A 49 -5.44 -16.72 17.86
CA PRO A 49 -4.58 -17.90 17.98
C PRO A 49 -3.19 -17.48 18.49
N ARG A 50 -2.69 -18.19 19.50
CA ARG A 50 -1.40 -17.88 20.13
C ARG A 50 -0.44 -19.07 20.11
N ASN A 51 0.82 -18.78 19.79
CA ASN A 51 1.91 -19.75 19.91
C ASN A 51 2.37 -19.89 21.36
N PRO A 52 2.90 -21.06 21.77
CA PRO A 52 3.29 -21.30 23.16
C PRO A 52 4.49 -20.45 23.59
N THR A 53 5.51 -20.34 22.74
CA THR A 53 6.79 -19.67 23.04
C THR A 53 7.18 -18.66 21.98
N VAL A 54 8.06 -17.72 22.34
CA VAL A 54 8.66 -16.74 21.43
C VAL A 54 10.04 -17.25 21.00
N ARG A 55 10.27 -17.38 19.70
CA ARG A 55 11.58 -17.74 19.14
C ARG A 55 12.39 -16.48 18.85
N TRP A 56 13.15 -16.00 19.83
CA TRP A 56 13.94 -14.77 19.70
C TRP A 56 14.99 -14.79 18.58
N GLY A 57 15.58 -15.94 18.28
CA GLY A 57 16.47 -16.09 17.12
C GLY A 57 15.76 -15.80 15.78
N TYR A 58 14.50 -16.22 15.65
CA TYR A 58 13.67 -15.89 14.48
C TYR A 58 13.35 -14.38 14.44
N VAL A 59 13.01 -13.77 15.57
CA VAL A 59 12.76 -12.32 15.67
C VAL A 59 13.99 -11.52 15.24
N ALA A 60 15.16 -11.83 15.81
CA ALA A 60 16.42 -11.17 15.48
C ALA A 60 16.78 -11.32 13.99
N MET A 61 16.63 -12.52 13.44
CA MET A 61 16.83 -12.77 12.00
C MET A 61 15.88 -11.95 11.13
N LYS A 62 14.60 -11.83 11.49
CA LYS A 62 13.63 -11.04 10.74
C LYS A 62 13.96 -9.55 10.79
N PHE A 63 14.36 -9.01 11.94
CA PHE A 63 14.83 -7.62 12.02
C PHE A 63 16.11 -7.39 11.22
N ALA A 64 17.09 -8.30 11.30
CA ALA A 64 18.31 -8.22 10.47
C ALA A 64 17.98 -8.20 8.96
N GLN A 65 17.01 -9.01 8.53
CA GLN A 65 16.51 -8.99 7.14
C GLN A 65 15.86 -7.64 6.77
N VAL A 66 15.11 -7.00 7.68
CA VAL A 66 14.56 -5.65 7.46
C VAL A 66 15.69 -4.63 7.27
N PHE A 67 16.69 -4.62 8.15
CA PHE A 67 17.85 -3.73 8.02
C PHE A 67 18.61 -3.96 6.71
N GLY A 68 18.83 -5.22 6.33
CA GLY A 68 19.44 -5.58 5.05
C GLY A 68 18.64 -5.07 3.85
N CYS A 69 17.31 -5.16 3.89
CA CYS A 69 16.45 -4.62 2.83
C CYS A 69 16.56 -3.10 2.72
N PHE A 70 16.57 -2.36 3.84
CA PHE A 70 16.74 -0.91 3.83
C PHE A 70 18.10 -0.50 3.27
N PHE A 71 19.18 -1.17 3.67
CA PHE A 71 20.51 -0.92 3.11
C PHE A 71 20.55 -1.18 1.60
N TYR A 72 19.92 -2.26 1.13
CA TYR A 72 19.91 -2.59 -0.29
C TYR A 72 19.01 -1.65 -1.12
N VAL A 73 17.88 -1.19 -0.56
CA VAL A 73 17.06 -0.13 -1.16
C VAL A 73 17.88 1.15 -1.31
N TYR A 74 18.60 1.57 -0.27
CA TYR A 74 19.49 2.73 -0.34
C TYR A 74 20.56 2.57 -1.44
N TYR A 75 21.19 1.39 -1.51
CA TYR A 75 22.15 1.07 -2.57
C TYR A 75 21.54 1.19 -3.97
N ILE A 76 20.32 0.67 -4.18
CA ILE A 76 19.59 0.80 -5.46
C ILE A 76 19.35 2.27 -5.79
N PHE A 77 18.92 3.08 -4.82
CA PHE A 77 18.70 4.51 -5.05
C PHE A 77 19.98 5.23 -5.47
N GLU A 78 21.08 5.04 -4.75
CA GLU A 78 22.36 5.68 -5.05
C GLU A 78 22.97 5.22 -6.38
N ARG A 79 22.82 3.94 -6.74
CA ARG A 79 23.47 3.36 -7.92
C ARG A 79 22.63 3.38 -9.19
N LEU A 80 21.32 3.19 -9.09
CA LEU A 80 20.44 3.04 -10.25
C LEU A 80 19.56 4.28 -10.46
N CYS A 81 19.06 4.89 -9.38
CA CYS A 81 18.18 6.06 -9.49
C CYS A 81 18.99 7.35 -9.67
N ALA A 82 19.98 7.62 -8.81
CA ALA A 82 20.69 8.90 -8.80
C ALA A 82 21.39 9.24 -10.14
N PRO A 83 22.10 8.30 -10.83
CA PRO A 83 22.73 8.59 -12.11
C PRO A 83 21.71 8.90 -13.22
N LEU A 84 20.56 8.23 -13.22
CA LEU A 84 19.50 8.45 -14.20
C LEU A 84 19.04 9.91 -14.18
N PHE A 85 18.78 10.46 -12.99
CA PHE A 85 18.34 11.85 -12.86
C PHE A 85 19.47 12.87 -13.05
N ARG A 86 20.73 12.51 -12.76
CA ARG A 86 21.88 13.38 -13.06
C ARG A 86 22.08 13.59 -14.57
N ASN A 87 21.87 12.55 -15.38
CA ASN A 87 22.02 12.65 -16.84
C ASN A 87 20.87 13.44 -17.49
N ILE A 88 19.66 13.34 -16.93
CA ILE A 88 18.49 14.10 -17.40
C ILE A 88 18.66 15.62 -17.21
N LYS A 89 19.58 16.04 -16.33
CA LYS A 89 19.91 17.45 -16.12
C LYS A 89 20.28 18.18 -17.41
N GLN A 90 20.74 17.50 -18.46
CA GLN A 90 21.35 18.12 -19.63
C GLN A 90 20.42 18.28 -20.85
N GLU A 91 19.22 17.68 -20.82
CA GLU A 91 18.33 17.62 -21.98
C GLU A 91 16.98 18.30 -21.71
N PRO A 92 16.41 19.06 -22.65
CA PRO A 92 15.07 19.63 -22.51
C PRO A 92 14.02 18.52 -22.39
N PHE A 93 12.95 18.79 -21.63
CA PHE A 93 11.86 17.83 -21.40
C PHE A 93 11.19 17.43 -22.73
N SER A 94 11.63 16.29 -23.28
CA SER A 94 11.10 15.69 -24.51
C SER A 94 10.40 14.37 -24.17
N ALA A 95 9.30 14.08 -24.88
CA ALA A 95 8.56 12.83 -24.72
C ALA A 95 9.46 11.59 -24.91
N ARG A 96 10.46 11.68 -25.79
CA ARG A 96 11.44 10.60 -26.00
C ARG A 96 12.28 10.34 -24.74
N VAL A 97 12.75 11.40 -24.09
CA VAL A 97 13.56 11.31 -22.86
C VAL A 97 12.72 10.75 -21.71
N LEU A 98 11.44 11.16 -21.61
CA LEU A 98 10.52 10.63 -20.61
C LEU A 98 10.31 9.12 -20.77
N VAL A 99 10.05 8.64 -22.00
CA VAL A 99 9.87 7.21 -22.26
C VAL A 99 11.13 6.43 -21.87
N LEU A 100 12.31 6.88 -22.30
CA LEU A 100 13.59 6.25 -21.92
C LEU A 100 13.80 6.24 -20.40
N CYS A 101 13.45 7.33 -19.71
CA CYS A 101 13.54 7.42 -18.26
C CYS A 101 12.61 6.43 -17.55
N VAL A 102 11.38 6.27 -18.04
CA VAL A 102 10.44 5.28 -17.51
C VAL A 102 11.02 3.87 -17.67
N PHE A 103 11.50 3.50 -18.86
CA PHE A 103 12.08 2.18 -19.10
C PHE A 103 13.30 1.90 -18.20
N ASN A 104 14.21 2.87 -18.07
CA ASN A 104 15.36 2.75 -17.17
C ASN A 104 14.97 2.70 -15.68
N SER A 105 13.80 3.24 -15.32
CA SER A 105 13.27 3.21 -13.95
C SER A 105 12.53 1.90 -13.61
N ILE A 106 12.19 1.06 -14.59
CA ILE A 106 11.44 -0.18 -14.34
C ILE A 106 12.24 -1.11 -13.42
N LEU A 107 13.50 -1.41 -13.76
CA LEU A 107 14.33 -2.31 -12.96
C LEU A 107 14.48 -1.84 -11.49
N PRO A 108 14.97 -0.61 -11.20
CA PRO A 108 15.07 -0.15 -9.82
C PRO A 108 13.70 -0.09 -9.13
N GLY A 109 12.63 0.31 -9.82
CA GLY A 109 11.29 0.38 -9.25
C GLY A 109 10.77 -0.98 -8.81
N VAL A 110 10.98 -2.01 -9.63
CA VAL A 110 10.58 -3.40 -9.32
C VAL A 110 11.40 -3.99 -8.18
N LEU A 111 12.72 -3.72 -8.14
CA LEU A 111 13.56 -4.17 -7.03
C LEU A 111 13.13 -3.53 -5.70
N ILE A 112 12.85 -2.22 -5.71
CA ILE A 112 12.34 -1.50 -4.53
C ILE A 112 10.98 -2.07 -4.09
N LEU A 113 10.08 -2.37 -5.03
CA LEU A 113 8.79 -3.00 -4.75
C LEU A 113 8.98 -4.32 -4.00
N PHE A 114 9.82 -5.23 -4.53
CA PHE A 114 10.04 -6.55 -3.93
C PHE A 114 10.69 -6.45 -2.54
N LEU A 115 11.68 -5.59 -2.38
CA LEU A 115 12.36 -5.40 -1.09
C LEU A 115 11.43 -4.77 -0.06
N THR A 116 10.62 -3.79 -0.44
CA THR A 116 9.66 -3.15 0.46
C THR A 116 8.55 -4.13 0.86
N PHE A 117 8.04 -4.91 -0.10
CA PHE A 117 7.08 -5.99 0.15
C PHE A 117 7.64 -6.99 1.15
N PHE A 118 8.84 -7.51 0.90
CA PHE A 118 9.48 -8.51 1.74
C PHE A 118 9.83 -7.94 3.13
N ALA A 119 10.41 -6.75 3.20
CA ALA A 119 10.75 -6.10 4.45
C ALA A 119 9.51 -5.87 5.33
N PHE A 120 8.42 -5.37 4.76
CA PHE A 120 7.24 -5.01 5.52
C PHE A 120 6.30 -6.22 5.75
N LEU A 121 5.73 -6.79 4.69
CA LEU A 121 4.69 -7.81 4.82
C LEU A 121 5.23 -9.16 5.28
N HIS A 122 6.48 -9.49 4.91
CA HIS A 122 7.10 -10.73 5.36
C HIS A 122 7.87 -10.53 6.67
N CYS A 123 8.93 -9.72 6.68
CA CYS A 123 9.84 -9.67 7.83
C CYS A 123 9.26 -8.91 9.02
N TRP A 124 8.80 -7.68 8.82
CA TRP A 124 8.29 -6.83 9.89
C TRP A 124 7.04 -7.42 10.55
N LEU A 125 6.00 -7.78 9.77
CA LEU A 125 4.78 -8.36 10.33
C LEU A 125 5.05 -9.69 11.05
N ASN A 126 5.91 -10.57 10.53
CA ASN A 126 6.25 -11.82 11.22
C ASN A 126 7.09 -11.60 12.48
N ALA A 127 7.97 -10.60 12.52
CA ALA A 127 8.72 -10.26 13.73
C ALA A 127 7.77 -9.83 14.86
N PHE A 128 6.83 -8.93 14.57
CA PHE A 128 5.81 -8.52 15.53
C PHE A 128 4.85 -9.65 15.89
N ALA A 129 4.47 -10.50 14.92
CA ALA A 129 3.67 -11.67 15.18
C ALA A 129 4.35 -12.62 16.17
N GLU A 130 5.64 -12.90 15.99
CA GLU A 130 6.39 -13.77 16.88
C GLU A 130 6.55 -13.16 18.28
N MET A 131 6.90 -11.87 18.38
CA MET A 131 7.02 -11.18 19.68
C MET A 131 5.71 -11.19 20.48
N LEU A 132 4.58 -11.05 19.80
CA LEU A 132 3.25 -11.08 20.43
C LEU A 132 2.68 -12.50 20.56
N ARG A 133 3.40 -13.52 20.08
CA ARG A 133 2.91 -14.90 19.94
C ARG A 133 1.66 -15.02 19.08
N PHE A 134 1.41 -14.09 18.17
CA PHE A 134 0.31 -14.13 17.22
C PHE A 134 0.50 -15.30 16.23
N GLY A 135 -0.48 -16.20 16.19
CA GLY A 135 -0.45 -17.43 15.40
C GLY A 135 -0.99 -17.27 13.97
N ASP A 136 -1.84 -16.27 13.72
CA ASP A 136 -2.38 -16.01 12.38
C ASP A 136 -1.39 -15.20 11.55
N ARG A 137 -0.60 -15.86 10.70
CA ARG A 137 0.50 -15.23 9.97
C ARG A 137 0.24 -15.08 8.47
N MET A 138 -1.02 -15.19 8.05
CA MET A 138 -1.41 -15.09 6.65
C MET A 138 -1.50 -13.62 6.20
N PHE A 139 -0.36 -12.92 6.18
CA PHE A 139 -0.33 -11.51 5.79
C PHE A 139 -0.46 -11.27 4.29
N TYR A 140 -0.05 -12.27 3.49
CA TYR A 140 -0.15 -12.29 2.04
C TYR A 140 -0.32 -13.76 1.58
N LYS A 141 -0.77 -13.95 0.34
CA LYS A 141 -0.87 -15.25 -0.34
C LYS A 141 0.01 -15.25 -1.60
N ASP A 142 -0.05 -16.31 -2.40
CA ASP A 142 0.73 -16.48 -3.64
C ASP A 142 0.28 -15.52 -4.77
N TRP A 143 0.38 -14.23 -4.51
CA TRP A 143 -0.07 -13.16 -5.39
C TRP A 143 0.70 -13.13 -6.71
N TRP A 144 1.94 -13.65 -6.72
CA TRP A 144 2.78 -13.79 -7.91
C TRP A 144 2.22 -14.77 -8.94
N ASN A 145 1.36 -15.71 -8.52
CA ASN A 145 0.67 -16.66 -9.39
C ASN A 145 -0.69 -16.13 -9.90
N SER A 146 -1.03 -14.88 -9.60
CA SER A 146 -2.32 -14.30 -9.99
C SER A 146 -2.43 -14.12 -11.49
N THR A 147 -3.54 -14.60 -12.08
CA THR A 147 -3.87 -14.35 -13.50
C THR A 147 -4.84 -13.19 -13.69
N SER A 148 -5.34 -12.59 -12.60
CA SER A 148 -6.27 -11.46 -12.62
C SER A 148 -5.87 -10.38 -11.60
N TYR A 149 -6.19 -9.13 -11.92
CA TYR A 149 -5.97 -8.01 -11.00
C TYR A 149 -6.84 -8.12 -9.74
N SER A 150 -8.07 -8.62 -9.88
CA SER A 150 -8.96 -8.96 -8.78
C SER A 150 -8.30 -9.93 -7.80
N ASN A 151 -7.68 -11.02 -8.28
CA ASN A 151 -6.97 -11.96 -7.42
C ASN A 151 -5.72 -11.33 -6.79
N TYR A 152 -4.95 -10.55 -7.56
CA TYR A 152 -3.77 -9.85 -7.06
C TYR A 152 -4.10 -8.93 -5.86
N TYR A 153 -5.11 -8.05 -6.00
CA TYR A 153 -5.48 -7.12 -4.93
C TYR A 153 -5.96 -7.83 -3.64
N ARG A 154 -6.55 -9.03 -3.77
CA ARG A 154 -6.99 -9.84 -2.61
C ARG A 154 -5.86 -10.58 -1.92
N THR A 155 -4.76 -10.86 -2.63
CA THR A 155 -3.70 -11.77 -2.17
C THR A 155 -2.42 -11.06 -1.79
N TRP A 156 -2.14 -9.87 -2.36
CA TRP A 156 -0.92 -9.10 -2.08
C TRP A 156 -0.80 -8.66 -0.63
N ASN A 157 -1.86 -8.05 -0.07
CA ASN A 157 -1.89 -7.57 1.31
C ASN A 157 -3.23 -7.95 1.94
N VAL A 158 -3.28 -9.17 2.48
CA VAL A 158 -4.49 -9.75 3.08
C VAL A 158 -4.94 -8.93 4.28
N VAL A 159 -4.01 -8.38 5.05
CA VAL A 159 -4.31 -7.58 6.26
C VAL A 159 -5.19 -6.37 5.94
N VAL A 160 -4.82 -5.59 4.92
CA VAL A 160 -5.59 -4.41 4.49
C VAL A 160 -6.82 -4.83 3.70
N HIS A 161 -6.69 -5.84 2.83
CA HIS A 161 -7.80 -6.36 2.05
C HIS A 161 -8.97 -6.80 2.95
N ASP A 162 -8.71 -7.58 4.00
CA ASP A 162 -9.76 -8.09 4.86
C ASP A 162 -10.45 -6.96 5.62
N TRP A 163 -9.70 -5.96 6.08
CA TRP A 163 -10.28 -4.76 6.69
C TRP A 163 -11.20 -4.02 5.70
N LEU A 164 -10.75 -3.80 4.47
CA LEU A 164 -11.55 -3.16 3.42
C LEU A 164 -12.79 -3.99 3.08
N TYR A 165 -12.67 -5.32 3.02
CA TYR A 165 -13.78 -6.20 2.71
C TYR A 165 -14.85 -6.20 3.82
N TYR A 166 -14.45 -6.36 5.08
CA TYR A 166 -15.38 -6.45 6.20
C TYR A 166 -16.02 -5.11 6.55
N TYR A 167 -15.26 -4.01 6.54
CA TYR A 167 -15.70 -2.74 7.11
C TYR A 167 -16.01 -1.66 6.08
N ALA A 168 -15.53 -1.79 4.84
CA ALA A 168 -15.88 -0.84 3.77
C ALA A 168 -16.84 -1.48 2.76
N TYR A 169 -16.43 -2.58 2.11
CA TYR A 169 -17.21 -3.21 1.04
C TYR A 169 -18.55 -3.75 1.53
N LYS A 170 -18.57 -4.56 2.60
CA LYS A 170 -19.80 -5.14 3.15
C LYS A 170 -20.75 -4.08 3.70
N ASP A 171 -20.22 -3.08 4.41
CA ASP A 171 -21.03 -2.00 4.98
C ASP A 171 -21.63 -1.12 3.87
N PHE A 172 -20.85 -0.81 2.82
CA PHE A 172 -21.38 -0.10 1.64
C PHE A 172 -22.46 -0.92 0.93
N LEU A 173 -22.24 -2.23 0.72
CA LEU A 173 -23.27 -3.10 0.16
C LEU A 173 -24.54 -3.15 1.01
N TRP A 174 -24.40 -3.18 2.34
CA TRP A 174 -25.53 -3.20 3.25
C TRP A 174 -26.32 -1.89 3.19
N PHE A 175 -25.64 -0.74 3.13
CA PHE A 175 -26.27 0.57 2.99
C PHE A 175 -27.08 0.72 1.69
N PHE A 176 -26.59 0.12 0.58
CA PHE A 176 -27.24 0.17 -0.73
C PHE A 176 -28.07 -1.08 -1.07
N SER A 177 -28.62 -1.77 -0.05
CA SER A 177 -29.51 -2.93 -0.19
C SER A 177 -28.97 -4.04 -1.12
N LYS A 178 -27.65 -4.25 -1.13
CA LYS A 178 -26.90 -5.23 -1.94
C LYS A 178 -27.07 -5.09 -3.46
N ARG A 179 -27.66 -3.99 -3.95
CA ARG A 179 -28.01 -3.82 -5.37
C ARG A 179 -26.82 -3.36 -6.22
N PHE A 180 -25.92 -2.55 -5.66
CA PHE A 180 -24.85 -1.89 -6.42
C PHE A 180 -23.44 -2.44 -6.11
N LYS A 181 -23.16 -3.68 -6.55
CA LYS A 181 -21.85 -4.34 -6.32
C LYS A 181 -20.68 -3.60 -6.98
N SER A 182 -20.84 -3.14 -8.22
CA SER A 182 -19.79 -2.41 -8.93
C SER A 182 -19.51 -1.04 -8.30
N ALA A 183 -20.56 -0.34 -7.82
CA ALA A 183 -20.38 0.92 -7.11
C ALA A 183 -19.68 0.72 -5.75
N ALA A 184 -20.00 -0.36 -5.03
CA ALA A 184 -19.31 -0.71 -3.79
C ALA A 184 -17.82 -1.01 -4.02
N MET A 185 -17.51 -1.75 -5.10
CA MET A 185 -16.13 -1.99 -5.50
C MET A 185 -15.43 -0.68 -5.86
N LEU A 186 -16.06 0.17 -6.67
CA LEU A 186 -15.55 1.48 -7.07
C LEU A 186 -15.21 2.36 -5.85
N ALA A 187 -16.12 2.43 -4.88
CA ALA A 187 -15.93 3.20 -3.66
C ALA A 187 -14.75 2.69 -2.83
N VAL A 188 -14.59 1.37 -2.67
CA VAL A 188 -13.47 0.77 -1.93
C VAL A 188 -12.15 1.04 -2.65
N PHE A 189 -12.11 0.92 -3.98
CA PHE A 189 -10.94 1.28 -4.78
C PHE A 189 -10.59 2.76 -4.64
N ALA A 190 -11.60 3.64 -4.64
CA ALA A 190 -11.42 5.08 -4.47
C ALA A 190 -10.82 5.43 -3.11
N VAL A 191 -11.38 4.87 -2.02
CA VAL A 191 -10.85 5.05 -0.67
C VAL A 191 -9.41 4.56 -0.59
N SER A 192 -9.11 3.40 -1.19
CA SER A 192 -7.74 2.88 -1.24
C SER A 192 -6.80 3.82 -1.99
N ALA A 193 -7.17 4.31 -3.18
CA ALA A 193 -6.35 5.21 -3.99
C ALA A 193 -6.02 6.52 -3.25
N VAL A 194 -7.01 7.11 -2.56
CA VAL A 194 -6.81 8.33 -1.75
C VAL A 194 -5.84 8.09 -0.60
N VAL A 195 -5.97 6.97 0.11
CA VAL A 195 -5.07 6.65 1.24
C VAL A 195 -3.63 6.43 0.77
N HIS A 196 -3.44 5.76 -0.36
CA HIS A 196 -2.11 5.55 -0.93
C HIS A 196 -1.45 6.86 -1.35
N GLU A 197 -2.19 7.75 -2.02
CA GLU A 197 -1.70 9.07 -2.41
C GLU A 197 -1.41 9.94 -1.18
N TYR A 198 -2.28 9.92 -0.17
CA TYR A 198 -2.07 10.62 1.09
C TYR A 198 -0.79 10.15 1.79
N ALA A 199 -0.55 8.83 1.84
CA ALA A 199 0.66 8.27 2.44
C ALA A 199 1.92 8.77 1.71
N LEU A 200 1.94 8.75 0.37
CA LEU A 200 3.06 9.29 -0.40
C LEU A 200 3.22 10.80 -0.20
N ALA A 201 2.13 11.55 -0.18
CA ALA A 201 2.17 12.99 -0.01
C ALA A 201 2.75 13.40 1.35
N VAL A 202 2.44 12.65 2.41
CA VAL A 202 3.02 12.84 3.75
C VAL A 202 4.50 12.44 3.76
N CYS A 203 4.87 11.28 3.18
CA CYS A 203 6.25 10.80 3.16
C CYS A 203 7.18 11.72 2.34
N LEU A 204 6.70 12.27 1.23
CA LEU A 204 7.50 13.08 0.32
C LEU A 204 7.34 14.60 0.57
N SER A 205 6.40 15.01 1.42
CA SER A 205 6.08 16.42 1.70
C SER A 205 5.70 17.23 0.46
N PHE A 206 5.04 16.60 -0.51
CA PHE A 206 4.39 17.27 -1.64
C PHE A 206 3.26 16.42 -2.21
N PHE A 207 2.27 17.04 -2.85
CA PHE A 207 1.19 16.33 -3.51
C PHE A 207 1.49 16.12 -5.00
N TYR A 208 1.47 14.88 -5.47
CA TYR A 208 1.65 14.58 -6.89
C TYR A 208 0.87 13.32 -7.31
N PRO A 209 -0.37 13.47 -7.81
CA PRO A 209 -1.40 12.42 -7.87
C PRO A 209 -1.19 11.31 -8.93
N VAL A 210 0.06 10.96 -9.23
CA VAL A 210 0.41 9.91 -10.19
C VAL A 210 -0.03 8.55 -9.68
N LEU A 211 0.14 8.26 -8.39
CA LEU A 211 -0.30 6.98 -7.83
C LEU A 211 -1.83 6.89 -7.81
N PHE A 212 -2.51 7.97 -7.42
CA PHE A 212 -3.97 8.04 -7.52
C PHE A 212 -4.46 7.73 -8.94
N VAL A 213 -3.87 8.36 -9.97
CA VAL A 213 -4.28 8.16 -11.36
C VAL A 213 -3.99 6.74 -11.83
N LEU A 214 -2.81 6.20 -11.54
CA LEU A 214 -2.45 4.82 -11.89
C LEU A 214 -3.37 3.80 -11.22
N PHE A 215 -3.64 3.96 -9.92
CA PHE A 215 -4.42 3.01 -9.16
C PHE A 215 -5.92 3.09 -9.50
N MET A 216 -6.47 4.31 -9.63
CA MET A 216 -7.88 4.54 -9.92
C MET A 216 -8.23 4.20 -11.37
N PHE A 217 -7.51 4.74 -12.35
CA PHE A 217 -7.92 4.58 -13.75
C PHE A 217 -7.39 3.29 -14.34
N PHE A 218 -6.06 3.09 -14.30
CA PHE A 218 -5.45 1.91 -14.91
C PHE A 218 -5.72 0.66 -14.07
N GLY A 219 -5.58 0.74 -12.75
CA GLY A 219 -5.86 -0.39 -11.85
C GLY A 219 -7.30 -0.91 -11.96
N MET A 220 -8.28 0.00 -12.14
CA MET A 220 -9.68 -0.37 -12.31
C MET A 220 -10.01 -0.86 -13.71
N ALA A 221 -9.50 -0.19 -14.75
CA ALA A 221 -9.64 -0.66 -16.13
C ALA A 221 -9.08 -2.09 -16.25
N PHE A 222 -7.90 -2.35 -15.71
CA PHE A 222 -7.31 -3.69 -15.71
C PHE A 222 -8.10 -4.68 -14.86
N ASN A 223 -8.70 -4.26 -13.75
CA ASN A 223 -9.56 -5.13 -12.95
C ASN A 223 -10.80 -5.62 -13.74
N PHE A 224 -11.38 -4.79 -14.62
CA PHE A 224 -12.50 -5.19 -15.48
C PHE A 224 -12.05 -5.95 -16.74
N ILE A 225 -10.92 -5.56 -17.36
CA ILE A 225 -10.39 -6.18 -18.58
C ILE A 225 -9.80 -7.57 -18.29
N VAL A 226 -8.99 -7.67 -17.23
CA VAL A 226 -8.28 -8.88 -16.80
C VAL A 226 -9.03 -9.52 -15.64
N ASN A 227 -10.26 -9.95 -15.93
CA ASN A 227 -11.18 -10.50 -14.94
C ASN A 227 -10.86 -11.98 -14.59
N ASP A 228 -11.44 -12.46 -13.48
CA ASP A 228 -11.23 -13.80 -12.88
C ASP A 228 -11.60 -14.98 -13.82
N SER A 229 -12.32 -14.72 -14.92
CA SER A 229 -12.63 -15.72 -15.96
C SER A 229 -11.42 -16.09 -16.84
N ARG A 230 -10.35 -15.28 -16.80
CA ARG A 230 -9.15 -15.44 -17.61
C ARG A 230 -8.04 -16.18 -16.82
N LYS A 231 -7.96 -17.51 -17.00
CA LYS A 231 -7.02 -18.38 -16.27
C LYS A 231 -5.75 -18.77 -17.03
N LYS A 232 -5.59 -18.34 -18.28
CA LYS A 232 -4.41 -18.69 -19.10
C LYS A 232 -3.13 -18.03 -18.55
N PRO A 233 -1.94 -18.67 -18.64
CA PRO A 233 -0.68 -18.10 -18.16
C PRO A 233 -0.30 -16.74 -18.77
N ILE A 234 -0.74 -16.47 -20.00
CA ILE A 234 -0.52 -15.17 -20.66
C ILE A 234 -1.03 -13.98 -19.85
N TRP A 235 -2.09 -14.18 -19.04
CA TRP A 235 -2.64 -13.12 -18.20
C TRP A 235 -1.78 -12.82 -16.98
N ASN A 236 -1.04 -13.82 -16.47
CA ASN A 236 -0.03 -13.59 -15.45
C ASN A 236 1.14 -12.76 -16.01
N VAL A 237 1.62 -13.06 -17.22
CA VAL A 237 2.66 -12.27 -17.90
C VAL A 237 2.21 -10.83 -18.13
N LEU A 238 0.97 -10.63 -18.58
CA LEU A 238 0.40 -9.29 -18.77
C LEU A 238 0.29 -8.52 -17.45
N MET A 239 -0.13 -9.19 -16.37
CA MET A 239 -0.19 -8.60 -15.03
C MET A 239 1.21 -8.18 -14.55
N TRP A 240 2.21 -9.04 -14.69
CA TRP A 240 3.60 -8.71 -14.34
C TRP A 240 4.15 -7.54 -15.16
N THR A 241 3.92 -7.56 -16.47
CA THR A 241 4.37 -6.48 -17.36
C THR A 241 3.78 -5.14 -16.95
N SER A 242 2.48 -5.13 -16.63
CA SER A 242 1.80 -3.91 -16.18
C SER A 242 2.21 -3.46 -14.77
N LEU A 243 2.47 -4.39 -13.84
CA LEU A 243 3.01 -4.08 -12.51
C LEU A 243 4.42 -3.47 -12.61
N PHE A 244 5.28 -4.03 -13.45
CA PHE A 244 6.64 -3.53 -13.67
C PHE A 244 6.64 -2.15 -14.30
N LEU A 245 5.83 -1.95 -15.34
CA LEU A 245 5.65 -0.65 -15.97
C LEU A 245 5.10 0.38 -14.98
N GLY A 246 4.08 0.03 -14.20
CA GLY A 246 3.49 0.90 -13.19
C GLY A 246 4.50 1.38 -12.14
N ASN A 247 5.34 0.48 -11.63
CA ASN A 247 6.39 0.85 -10.68
C ASN A 247 7.49 1.70 -11.31
N GLY A 248 7.86 1.44 -12.58
CA GLY A 248 8.79 2.30 -13.32
C GLY A 248 8.26 3.72 -13.51
N VAL A 249 6.97 3.85 -13.86
CA VAL A 249 6.28 5.14 -13.97
C VAL A 249 6.30 5.86 -12.61
N LEU A 250 5.88 5.20 -11.53
CA LEU A 250 5.88 5.78 -10.19
C LEU A 250 7.27 6.31 -9.79
N LEU A 251 8.30 5.46 -9.90
CA LEU A 251 9.65 5.85 -9.52
C LEU A 251 10.16 7.03 -10.35
N CYS A 252 9.93 7.01 -11.67
CA CYS A 252 10.34 8.07 -12.58
C CYS A 252 9.69 9.42 -12.21
N PHE A 253 8.37 9.45 -12.15
CA PHE A 253 7.61 10.68 -11.95
C PHE A 253 7.82 11.30 -10.56
N TYR A 254 7.78 10.50 -9.50
CA TYR A 254 8.00 11.01 -8.15
C TYR A 254 9.44 11.50 -7.93
N SER A 255 10.42 10.82 -8.51
CA SER A 255 11.83 11.26 -8.42
C SER A 255 12.08 12.54 -9.22
N GLN A 256 11.46 12.70 -10.40
CA GLN A 256 11.53 13.94 -11.17
C GLN A 256 10.91 15.12 -10.42
N GLU A 257 9.75 14.93 -9.81
CA GLU A 257 9.08 15.97 -9.02
C GLU A 257 9.91 16.35 -7.78
N TRP A 258 10.43 15.37 -7.04
CA TRP A 258 11.32 15.62 -5.91
C TRP A 258 12.57 16.38 -6.35
N TYR A 259 13.20 15.96 -7.45
CA TYR A 259 14.40 16.61 -7.97
C TYR A 259 14.15 18.06 -8.41
N ALA A 260 13.04 18.31 -9.12
CA ALA A 260 12.64 19.65 -9.55
C ALA A 260 12.37 20.57 -8.34
N ARG A 261 11.80 20.03 -7.26
CA ARG A 261 11.56 20.79 -6.01
C ARG A 261 12.86 21.22 -5.32
N GLN A 262 13.91 20.41 -5.37
CA GLN A 262 15.21 20.73 -4.79
C GLN A 262 15.97 21.80 -5.60
N HIS A 263 15.92 21.73 -6.94
CA HIS A 263 16.73 22.59 -7.81
C HIS A 263 16.00 23.87 -8.28
N CYS A 264 14.67 23.91 -8.19
CA CYS A 264 13.86 25.11 -8.42
C CYS A 264 13.12 25.51 -7.12
N PRO A 265 13.82 26.04 -6.09
CA PRO A 265 13.18 26.52 -4.87
C PRO A 265 12.41 27.83 -5.13
N LEU A 266 11.19 27.92 -4.62
CA LEU A 266 10.37 29.13 -4.68
C LEU A 266 10.77 30.07 -3.54
N LYS A 267 10.93 31.36 -3.85
CA LYS A 267 11.28 32.38 -2.86
C LYS A 267 10.14 32.68 -1.86
N ASN A 268 8.86 32.53 -2.27
CA ASN A 268 7.67 32.74 -1.44
C ASN A 268 6.64 31.62 -1.67
N PRO A 269 6.69 30.51 -0.92
CA PRO A 269 5.78 29.38 -1.13
C PRO A 269 4.36 29.70 -0.66
N THR A 270 3.39 29.50 -1.55
CA THR A 270 1.95 29.51 -1.26
C THR A 270 1.41 28.08 -1.15
N PHE A 271 0.22 27.89 -0.57
CA PHE A 271 -0.42 26.56 -0.50
C PHE A 271 -0.59 25.91 -1.88
N LEU A 272 -0.84 26.71 -2.92
CA LEU A 272 -0.98 26.22 -4.30
C LEU A 272 0.33 25.59 -4.84
N ASP A 273 1.48 25.98 -4.31
CA ASP A 273 2.78 25.42 -4.70
C ASP A 273 3.03 24.02 -4.10
N TYR A 274 2.24 23.62 -3.10
CA TYR A 274 2.24 22.26 -2.59
C TYR A 274 1.54 21.30 -3.55
N VAL A 275 0.48 21.79 -4.23
CA VAL A 275 -0.40 21.00 -5.10
C VAL A 275 0.05 21.03 -6.56
N ARG A 276 0.65 22.14 -7.01
CA ARG A 276 1.08 22.29 -8.40
C ARG A 276 2.39 21.52 -8.63
N PRO A 277 2.45 20.62 -9.65
CA PRO A 277 3.67 19.92 -9.98
C PRO A 277 4.72 20.90 -10.51
N ARG A 278 5.95 20.78 -9.99
CA ARG A 278 7.09 21.60 -10.39
C ARG A 278 7.87 21.03 -11.57
N SER A 279 7.81 19.71 -11.73
CA SER A 279 8.45 18.97 -12.82
C SER A 279 8.08 19.48 -14.23
N TRP A 280 6.91 20.09 -14.40
CA TRP A 280 6.43 20.59 -15.71
C TRP A 280 6.73 22.08 -15.96
N THR A 281 7.08 22.84 -14.92
CA THR A 281 7.26 24.29 -14.99
C THR A 281 8.70 24.73 -14.74
N CYS A 282 9.48 23.91 -14.03
CA CYS A 282 10.92 24.12 -13.82
C CYS A 282 11.64 23.97 -15.16
N ARG A 283 11.95 25.11 -15.79
CA ARG A 283 12.98 25.17 -16.82
C ARG A 283 14.31 25.16 -16.09
N TYR A 284 15.10 24.11 -16.29
CA TYR A 284 16.49 24.11 -15.84
C TYR A 284 17.20 25.25 -16.58
N VAL A 285 17.34 26.40 -15.92
CA VAL A 285 18.16 27.50 -16.42
C VAL A 285 19.59 27.09 -16.12
N PHE A 286 20.36 26.84 -17.18
CA PHE A 286 21.80 26.62 -17.12
C PHE A 286 22.52 27.95 -17.17
#